data_AF-A0A7X0XBY1-F1
#
_entry.id   AF-A0A7X0XBY1-F1
#
_cell.length_a   1.000
_cell.length_b   1.000
_cell.length_c   1.000
_cell.angle_alpha   90.00
_cell.angle_beta   90.00
_cell.angle_gamma   90.00
#
_symmetry.space_group_name_H-M   'P 1'
#
loop_
_entity.id
_entity.type
_entity.pdbx_description
1 polymer ?
#
loop_
_entity_poly.entity_id
_entity_poly.type
_entity_poly.pdbx_seq_one_letter_code
_entity_poly.pdbx_strand_id
1 'polypeptide(L)'
;MKDSEFIFPTIVETFLKEGIAALRESEAEEVQRFLERSYIERPCNEQVVYALVKFYNAVADFVSAKEVGQSFLMMDGYNKEVLGELSATFLQLDDMETYFSLVKQQLEKESLLEEPEQELATPNNVVQFPKKIVPRRNAAQFSEWSTPEQLEFLQQARFHDVEPYILPFKAFLADATTSPFVKSMIFELLQEKRVDAMVVVRKAGMDDMFNPSKIPMLSQDDFTAQLSDALTRRFEHSNPSFLEQLLVIVQQHLFIMYPFAFPSEDITLWSEAYSKWLSQLYGNEWQDNTDVNPEQLIEAMQFIERMEQVQQNYLL
;
A
#
# COMPACT_ATOMS: atom_id res chain seq x y z
N MET A 1 7.13 -14.91 20.99
CA MET A 1 6.06 -14.64 21.99
C MET A 1 4.83 -15.34 21.48
N LYS A 2 4.14 -16.15 22.30
CA LYS A 2 2.85 -16.74 21.89
C LYS A 2 1.88 -15.58 21.65
N ASP A 3 1.35 -15.47 20.44
CA ASP A 3 0.31 -14.49 20.15
C ASP A 3 -0.85 -14.68 21.13
N SER A 4 -1.28 -13.56 21.72
CA SER A 4 -2.42 -13.51 22.62
C SER A 4 -3.67 -13.96 21.86
N GLU A 5 -4.38 -14.94 22.39
CA GLU A 5 -5.66 -15.44 21.88
C GLU A 5 -6.65 -14.28 21.65
N PHE A 6 -7.25 -14.20 20.47
CA PHE A 6 -8.24 -13.17 20.13
C PHE A 6 -9.59 -13.56 20.76
N ILE A 7 -10.13 -12.69 21.60
CA ILE A 7 -11.37 -12.96 22.32
C ILE A 7 -12.55 -12.46 21.48
N PHE A 8 -13.38 -13.38 21.02
CA PHE A 8 -14.60 -13.06 20.29
C PHE A 8 -15.77 -12.72 21.23
N PRO A 9 -16.67 -11.81 20.83
CA PRO A 9 -17.95 -11.65 21.49
C PRO A 9 -18.80 -12.91 21.32
N THR A 10 -19.70 -13.17 22.28
CA THR A 10 -20.56 -14.36 22.27
C THR A 10 -21.36 -14.52 20.98
N ILE A 11 -21.77 -13.43 20.32
CA ILE A 11 -22.51 -13.50 19.07
C ILE A 11 -21.68 -14.06 17.90
N VAL A 12 -20.38 -13.74 17.88
CA VAL A 12 -19.43 -14.29 16.90
C VAL A 12 -19.11 -15.74 17.24
N GLU A 13 -18.99 -16.10 18.52
CA GLU A 13 -18.82 -17.50 18.93
C GLU A 13 -20.04 -18.37 18.53
N THR A 14 -21.26 -17.86 18.72
CA THR A 14 -22.50 -18.51 18.27
C THR A 14 -22.47 -18.73 16.76
N PHE A 15 -22.11 -17.70 15.98
CA PHE A 15 -21.92 -17.82 14.54
C PHE A 15 -20.90 -18.91 14.17
N LEU A 16 -19.72 -18.90 14.80
CA LEU A 16 -18.64 -19.84 14.47
C LEU A 16 -19.03 -21.29 14.74
N LYS A 17 -19.86 -21.53 15.77
CA LYS A 17 -20.29 -22.85 16.23
C LYS A 17 -21.54 -23.37 15.54
N GLU A 18 -22.54 -22.51 15.32
CA GLU A 18 -23.88 -22.89 14.88
C GLU A 18 -24.20 -22.44 13.44
N GLY A 19 -23.35 -21.58 12.87
CA GLY A 19 -23.47 -21.07 11.50
C GLY A 19 -24.43 -19.89 11.37
N ILE A 20 -24.51 -19.33 10.16
CA ILE A 20 -25.29 -18.12 9.87
C ILE A 20 -26.80 -18.28 10.16
N ALA A 21 -27.32 -19.51 10.07
CA ALA A 21 -28.73 -19.80 10.31
C ALA A 21 -29.16 -19.64 11.78
N ALA A 22 -28.21 -19.60 12.72
CA ALA A 22 -28.47 -19.35 14.12
C ALA A 22 -28.62 -17.85 14.44
N LEU A 23 -28.31 -16.97 13.49
CA LEU A 23 -28.37 -15.52 13.67
C LEU A 23 -29.66 -14.93 13.10
N ARG A 24 -30.20 -13.92 13.78
CA ARG A 24 -31.15 -12.97 13.18
C ARG A 24 -30.40 -12.02 12.25
N GLU A 25 -31.10 -11.38 11.32
CA GLU A 25 -30.52 -10.42 10.38
C GLU A 25 -29.73 -9.30 11.10
N SER A 26 -30.29 -8.73 12.16
CA SER A 26 -29.60 -7.71 12.97
C SER A 26 -28.33 -8.23 13.66
N GLU A 27 -28.30 -9.51 14.01
CA GLU A 27 -27.14 -10.16 14.63
C GLU A 27 -26.07 -10.49 13.59
N ALA A 28 -26.47 -10.87 12.38
CA ALA A 28 -25.55 -11.06 11.26
C ALA A 28 -24.84 -9.75 10.88
N GLU A 29 -25.56 -8.62 10.83
CA GLU A 29 -24.94 -7.30 10.61
C GLU A 29 -23.98 -6.90 11.72
N GLU A 30 -24.30 -7.24 12.98
CA GLU A 30 -23.42 -6.98 14.13
C GLU A 30 -22.14 -7.81 14.03
N VAL A 31 -22.26 -9.10 13.68
CA VAL A 31 -21.11 -9.99 13.44
C VAL A 31 -20.25 -9.46 12.31
N GLN A 32 -20.84 -9.07 11.17
CA GLN A 32 -20.11 -8.51 10.04
C GLN A 32 -19.30 -7.28 10.44
N ARG A 33 -19.96 -6.27 11.03
CA ARG A 33 -19.31 -5.02 11.46
C ARG A 33 -18.18 -5.27 12.45
N PHE A 34 -18.38 -6.20 13.39
CA PHE A 34 -17.34 -6.56 14.35
C PHE A 34 -16.13 -7.19 13.66
N LEU A 35 -16.35 -8.15 12.76
CA LEU A 35 -15.28 -8.88 12.08
C LEU A 35 -14.50 -7.98 11.09
N GLU A 36 -15.17 -7.15 10.31
CA GLU A 36 -14.52 -6.18 9.40
C GLU A 36 -13.65 -5.19 10.15
N ARG A 37 -14.16 -4.63 11.26
CA ARG A 37 -13.36 -3.74 12.12
C ARG A 37 -12.16 -4.47 12.73
N SER A 38 -12.38 -5.69 13.22
CA SER A 38 -11.30 -6.50 13.79
C SER A 38 -10.21 -6.82 12.76
N TYR A 39 -10.61 -7.02 11.50
CA TYR A 39 -9.68 -7.24 10.39
C TYR A 39 -8.87 -5.98 10.05
N ILE A 40 -9.50 -4.79 10.04
CA ILE A 40 -8.78 -3.52 9.85
C ILE A 40 -7.72 -3.33 10.94
N GLU A 41 -8.08 -3.63 12.20
CA GLU A 41 -7.17 -3.48 13.33
C GLU A 41 -6.06 -4.56 13.33
N ARG A 42 -6.34 -5.77 12.83
CA ARG A 42 -5.43 -6.94 12.86
C ARG A 42 -5.53 -7.80 11.59
N PRO A 43 -5.02 -7.32 10.44
CA PRO A 43 -5.24 -7.97 9.13
C PRO A 43 -4.53 -9.32 8.97
N CYS A 44 -3.51 -9.60 9.78
CA CYS A 44 -2.77 -10.87 9.77
C CYS A 44 -3.22 -11.84 10.87
N ASN A 45 -4.22 -11.51 11.69
CA ASN A 45 -4.65 -12.41 12.77
C ASN A 45 -5.47 -13.57 12.20
N GLU A 46 -4.95 -14.79 12.34
CA GLU A 46 -5.54 -15.99 11.74
C GLU A 46 -6.99 -16.24 12.17
N GLN A 47 -7.30 -16.02 13.45
CA GLN A 47 -8.64 -16.25 14.00
C GLN A 47 -9.65 -15.26 13.43
N VAL A 48 -9.28 -13.99 13.33
CA VAL A 48 -10.12 -12.93 12.74
C VAL A 48 -10.35 -13.18 11.26
N VAL A 49 -9.27 -13.49 10.51
CA VAL A 49 -9.36 -13.77 9.07
C VAL A 49 -10.22 -14.99 8.81
N TYR A 50 -10.03 -16.08 9.55
CA TYR A 50 -10.86 -17.28 9.44
C TYR A 50 -12.35 -16.94 9.67
N ALA A 51 -12.67 -16.24 10.75
CA ALA A 51 -14.03 -15.88 11.08
C ALA A 51 -14.69 -15.00 10.00
N LEU A 52 -13.94 -14.03 9.46
CA LEU A 52 -14.44 -13.12 8.44
C LEU A 52 -14.64 -13.81 7.08
N VAL A 53 -13.68 -14.60 6.61
CA VAL A 53 -13.82 -15.37 5.35
C VAL A 53 -14.98 -16.36 5.46
N LYS A 54 -15.10 -17.07 6.60
CA LYS A 54 -16.23 -17.97 6.87
C LYS A 54 -17.57 -17.23 6.86
N PHE A 55 -17.63 -16.03 7.42
CA PHE A 55 -18.84 -15.21 7.43
C PHE A 55 -19.25 -14.83 6.01
N TYR A 56 -18.33 -14.30 5.21
CA TYR A 56 -18.58 -13.94 3.81
C TYR A 56 -19.01 -15.14 2.96
N ASN A 57 -18.38 -16.30 3.15
CA ASN A 57 -18.83 -17.54 2.51
C ASN A 57 -20.28 -17.89 2.88
N ALA A 58 -20.66 -17.73 4.15
CA ALA A 58 -21.99 -18.07 4.64
C ALA A 58 -23.09 -17.14 4.09
N VAL A 59 -22.77 -15.88 3.81
CA VAL A 59 -23.68 -14.92 3.17
C VAL A 59 -23.55 -14.87 1.63
N ALA A 60 -22.74 -15.78 1.06
CA ALA A 60 -22.46 -15.87 -0.37
C ALA A 60 -21.77 -14.62 -0.99
N ASP A 61 -21.07 -13.82 -0.16
CA ASP A 61 -20.22 -12.74 -0.63
C ASP A 61 -18.79 -13.26 -0.93
N PHE A 62 -18.68 -14.02 -2.01
CA PHE A 62 -17.44 -14.69 -2.36
C PHE A 62 -16.34 -13.72 -2.80
N VAL A 63 -16.69 -12.52 -3.28
CA VAL A 63 -15.72 -11.51 -3.71
C VAL A 63 -14.98 -10.97 -2.49
N SER A 64 -15.70 -10.54 -1.46
CA SER A 64 -15.09 -10.06 -0.21
C SER A 64 -14.30 -11.16 0.51
N ALA A 65 -14.82 -12.40 0.51
CA ALA A 65 -14.10 -13.56 1.05
C ALA A 65 -12.75 -13.78 0.34
N LYS A 66 -12.72 -13.64 -1.00
CA LYS A 66 -11.51 -13.79 -1.82
C LYS A 66 -10.51 -12.67 -1.51
N GLU A 67 -10.95 -11.42 -1.47
CA GLU A 67 -10.06 -10.27 -1.21
C GLU A 67 -9.37 -10.37 0.15
N VAL A 68 -10.14 -10.67 1.21
CA VAL A 68 -9.59 -10.84 2.57
C VAL A 68 -8.62 -12.01 2.63
N GLY A 69 -8.99 -13.17 2.11
CA GLY A 69 -8.15 -14.36 2.17
C GLY A 69 -6.90 -14.27 1.30
N GLN A 70 -6.99 -13.66 0.12
CA GLN A 70 -5.82 -13.40 -0.72
C GLN A 70 -4.86 -12.44 -0.02
N SER A 71 -5.38 -11.35 0.57
CA SER A 71 -4.57 -10.40 1.33
C SER A 71 -3.85 -11.09 2.49
N PHE A 72 -4.53 -11.96 3.23
CA PHE A 72 -3.93 -12.76 4.29
C PHE A 72 -2.79 -13.66 3.79
N LEU A 73 -2.98 -14.39 2.69
CA LEU A 73 -1.95 -15.25 2.10
C LEU A 73 -0.78 -14.47 1.50
N MET A 74 -1.05 -13.28 0.94
CA MET A 74 -0.02 -12.38 0.40
C MET A 74 0.82 -11.72 1.51
N MET A 75 0.25 -11.52 2.70
CA MET A 75 0.95 -11.00 3.89
C MET A 75 1.61 -12.10 4.72
N ASP A 76 2.01 -13.22 4.08
CA ASP A 76 2.63 -14.40 4.70
C ASP A 76 1.80 -15.10 5.78
N GLY A 77 0.50 -14.79 5.88
CA GLY A 77 -0.44 -15.52 6.74
C GLY A 77 -0.63 -16.96 6.25
N TYR A 78 -0.61 -17.91 7.17
CA TYR A 78 -0.92 -19.30 6.86
C TYR A 78 -1.73 -19.94 7.97
N ASN A 79 -2.91 -20.42 7.61
CA ASN A 79 -3.75 -21.17 8.51
C ASN A 79 -4.58 -22.17 7.70
N LYS A 80 -4.58 -23.43 8.12
CA LYS A 80 -5.26 -24.52 7.40
C LYS A 80 -6.78 -24.34 7.35
N GLU A 81 -7.35 -23.72 8.37
CA GLU A 81 -8.78 -23.43 8.45
C GLU A 81 -9.15 -22.31 7.46
N VAL A 82 -8.33 -21.25 7.38
CA VAL A 82 -8.49 -20.17 6.37
C VAL A 82 -8.39 -20.73 4.95
N LEU A 83 -7.40 -21.60 4.68
CA LEU A 83 -7.27 -22.26 3.37
C LEU A 83 -8.48 -23.13 3.04
N GLY A 84 -9.03 -23.83 4.04
CA GLY A 84 -10.26 -24.60 3.88
C GLY A 84 -11.44 -23.73 3.42
N GLU A 85 -11.67 -22.60 4.08
CA GLU A 85 -12.71 -21.63 3.70
C GLU A 85 -12.46 -21.03 2.31
N LEU A 86 -11.21 -20.67 2.00
CA LEU A 86 -10.87 -20.13 0.69
C LEU A 86 -11.08 -21.14 -0.43
N SER A 87 -10.84 -22.42 -0.19
CA SER A 87 -11.11 -23.46 -1.18
C SER A 87 -12.57 -23.45 -1.64
N ALA A 88 -13.50 -23.21 -0.71
CA ALA A 88 -14.91 -23.07 -1.02
C ALA A 88 -15.19 -21.77 -1.77
N THR A 89 -14.59 -20.65 -1.35
CA THR A 89 -14.72 -19.35 -2.02
C THR A 89 -14.29 -19.42 -3.48
N PHE A 90 -13.08 -19.92 -3.75
CA PHE A 90 -12.52 -19.99 -5.10
C PHE A 90 -13.25 -21.00 -5.99
N LEU A 91 -13.80 -22.07 -5.41
CA LEU A 91 -14.65 -23.00 -6.15
C LEU A 91 -15.94 -22.32 -6.64
N GLN A 92 -16.57 -21.49 -5.80
CA GLN A 92 -17.79 -20.76 -6.19
C GLN A 92 -17.51 -19.68 -7.24
N LEU A 93 -16.29 -19.14 -7.27
CA LEU A 93 -15.85 -18.15 -8.25
C LEU A 93 -15.26 -18.75 -9.54
N ASP A 94 -15.22 -20.09 -9.66
CA ASP A 94 -14.58 -20.81 -10.79
C ASP A 94 -13.10 -20.42 -11.01
N ASP A 95 -12.39 -20.07 -9.93
CA ASP A 95 -11.01 -19.56 -9.96
C ASP A 95 -10.05 -20.47 -9.16
N MET A 96 -10.21 -21.78 -9.34
CA MET A 96 -9.42 -22.79 -8.62
C MET A 96 -7.93 -22.77 -9.00
N GLU A 97 -7.58 -22.29 -10.19
CA GLU A 97 -6.18 -22.15 -10.62
C GLU A 97 -5.42 -21.17 -9.73
N THR A 98 -6.02 -20.03 -9.40
CA THR A 98 -5.45 -19.05 -8.48
C THR A 98 -5.32 -19.62 -7.08
N TYR A 99 -6.34 -20.34 -6.59
CA TYR A 99 -6.28 -21.01 -5.29
C TYR A 99 -5.09 -21.99 -5.20
N PHE A 100 -4.92 -22.87 -6.19
CA PHE A 100 -3.82 -23.83 -6.18
C PHE A 100 -2.45 -23.15 -6.31
N SER A 101 -2.35 -22.05 -7.06
CA SER A 101 -1.12 -21.26 -7.14
C SER A 101 -0.73 -20.67 -5.78
N LEU A 102 -1.68 -20.06 -5.07
CA LEU A 102 -1.47 -19.47 -3.75
C LEU A 102 -1.12 -20.52 -2.69
N VAL A 103 -1.84 -21.65 -2.66
CA VAL A 103 -1.55 -22.77 -1.74
C VAL A 103 -0.18 -23.37 -2.03
N LYS A 104 0.16 -23.58 -3.31
CA LYS A 104 1.47 -24.11 -3.70
C LYS A 104 2.59 -23.18 -3.30
N GLN A 105 2.43 -21.87 -3.50
CA GLN A 105 3.39 -20.87 -3.05
C GLN A 105 3.61 -20.96 -1.52
N GLN A 106 2.56 -21.17 -0.75
CA GLN A 106 2.66 -21.25 0.71
C GLN A 106 3.24 -22.58 1.21
N LEU A 107 2.90 -23.70 0.57
CA LEU A 107 3.50 -25.02 0.85
C LEU A 107 4.98 -25.10 0.43
N GLU A 108 5.35 -24.47 -0.69
CA GLU A 108 6.75 -24.35 -1.10
C GLU A 108 7.55 -23.53 -0.08
N LYS A 109 6.95 -22.48 0.51
CA LYS A 109 7.53 -21.73 1.65
C LYS A 109 7.66 -22.58 2.92
N GLU A 110 6.65 -23.38 3.30
CA GLU A 110 6.76 -24.31 4.45
C GLU A 110 7.84 -25.38 4.25
N SER A 111 7.94 -25.94 3.03
CA SER A 111 8.96 -26.94 2.71
C SER A 111 10.41 -26.40 2.74
N LEU A 112 10.58 -25.08 2.70
CA LEU A 112 11.87 -24.39 2.89
C LEU A 112 12.18 -24.13 4.38
N LEU A 113 11.19 -24.25 5.27
CA LEU A 113 11.32 -24.14 6.72
C LEU A 113 11.48 -25.51 7.38
N GLU A 114 10.99 -26.57 6.73
CA GLU A 114 11.17 -27.97 7.12
C GLU A 114 12.33 -28.61 6.33
N GLU A 115 13.59 -28.26 6.64
CA GLU A 115 14.65 -29.27 6.49
C GLU A 115 14.50 -30.26 7.66
N PRO A 116 14.28 -31.56 7.40
CA PRO A 116 14.30 -32.56 8.46
C PRO A 116 15.72 -32.69 8.98
N GLU A 117 15.88 -32.62 10.30
CA GLU A 117 17.05 -33.16 10.98
C GLU A 117 17.27 -34.62 10.54
N GLN A 118 18.55 -34.95 10.31
CA GLN A 118 19.17 -36.28 10.21
C GLN A 118 19.52 -36.83 8.81
N GLU A 119 20.84 -36.72 8.57
CA GLU A 119 21.75 -37.84 8.35
C GLU A 119 21.93 -38.42 6.92
N LEU A 120 23.07 -37.99 6.34
CA LEU A 120 24.17 -38.78 5.78
C LEU A 120 24.49 -38.47 4.30
N ALA A 121 25.47 -37.58 4.09
CA ALA A 121 26.43 -37.75 3.00
C ALA A 121 27.74 -37.00 3.31
N THR A 122 28.78 -37.76 3.66
CA THR A 122 30.19 -37.34 3.58
C THR A 122 30.61 -37.22 2.09
N PRO A 123 31.76 -36.60 1.76
CA PRO A 123 31.87 -35.20 1.43
C PRO A 123 32.39 -35.03 0.00
N ASN A 124 31.76 -34.20 -0.82
CA ASN A 124 32.46 -33.65 -1.98
C ASN A 124 32.47 -32.13 -1.89
N ASN A 125 33.67 -31.65 -1.56
CA ASN A 125 34.07 -30.25 -1.51
C ASN A 125 33.84 -29.57 -2.86
N VAL A 126 32.66 -28.99 -3.04
CA VAL A 126 32.49 -27.75 -3.77
C VAL A 126 31.37 -26.99 -3.06
N VAL A 127 31.72 -25.96 -2.30
CA VAL A 127 30.75 -24.94 -1.87
C VAL A 127 30.27 -24.26 -3.16
N GLN A 128 29.16 -24.76 -3.72
CA GLN A 128 28.42 -24.00 -4.72
C GLN A 128 27.61 -22.96 -3.95
N PHE A 129 28.05 -21.71 -4.05
CA PHE A 129 27.28 -20.56 -3.60
C PHE A 129 25.81 -20.72 -4.03
N PRO A 130 24.82 -20.47 -3.15
CA PRO A 130 23.43 -20.48 -3.55
C PRO A 130 23.27 -19.48 -4.69
N LYS A 131 22.86 -19.99 -5.86
CA LYS A 131 22.58 -19.18 -7.04
C LYS A 131 21.53 -18.15 -6.62
N LYS A 132 21.84 -16.86 -6.82
CA LYS A 132 20.89 -15.75 -6.68
C LYS A 132 19.55 -16.18 -7.28
N ILE A 133 18.51 -16.23 -6.46
CA ILE A 133 17.16 -16.58 -6.91
C ILE A 133 16.71 -15.41 -7.79
N VAL A 134 16.63 -15.66 -9.10
CA VAL A 134 16.19 -14.66 -10.06
C VAL A 134 14.65 -14.69 -10.12
N PRO A 135 13.96 -13.55 -10.07
CA PRO A 135 12.54 -13.42 -10.42
C PRO A 135 12.09 -14.29 -11.60
N ARG A 136 10.89 -14.88 -11.52
CA ARG A 136 10.29 -15.64 -12.62
C ARG A 136 9.84 -14.76 -13.81
N ARG A 137 9.70 -13.43 -13.64
CA ARG A 137 9.45 -12.47 -14.74
C ARG A 137 10.69 -11.61 -15.01
N ASN A 138 11.09 -11.52 -16.27
CA ASN A 138 12.16 -10.61 -16.68
C ASN A 138 11.65 -9.16 -16.59
N ALA A 139 12.12 -8.40 -15.60
CA ALA A 139 11.74 -7.00 -15.44
C ALA A 139 12.25 -6.09 -16.57
N ALA A 140 13.02 -6.61 -17.54
CA ALA A 140 13.41 -5.84 -18.73
C ALA A 140 12.21 -5.21 -19.47
N GLN A 141 11.03 -5.82 -19.39
CA GLN A 141 9.79 -5.34 -20.01
C GLN A 141 8.85 -4.63 -19.03
N PHE A 142 9.33 -4.25 -17.84
CA PHE A 142 8.48 -3.64 -16.79
C PHE A 142 7.67 -2.44 -17.30
N SER A 143 8.25 -1.61 -18.17
CA SER A 143 7.59 -0.45 -18.77
C SER A 143 6.45 -0.81 -19.73
N GLU A 144 6.44 -2.02 -20.29
CA GLU A 144 5.44 -2.50 -21.24
C GLU A 144 4.22 -3.12 -20.54
N TRP A 145 4.33 -3.42 -19.25
CA TRP A 145 3.24 -3.98 -18.45
C TRP A 145 2.15 -2.95 -18.19
N SER A 146 0.94 -3.44 -17.95
CA SER A 146 -0.16 -2.59 -17.48
C SER A 146 0.13 -2.03 -16.08
N THR A 147 -0.45 -0.88 -15.74
CA THR A 147 -0.31 -0.28 -14.40
C THR A 147 -0.64 -1.27 -13.27
N PRO A 148 -1.74 -2.05 -13.31
CA PRO A 148 -2.01 -3.05 -12.27
C PRO A 148 -0.90 -4.10 -12.13
N GLU A 149 -0.36 -4.62 -13.23
CA GLU A 149 0.74 -5.59 -13.20
C GLU A 149 2.04 -4.98 -12.65
N GLN A 150 2.32 -3.72 -12.96
CA GLN A 150 3.44 -2.98 -12.40
C GLN A 150 3.30 -2.85 -10.88
N LEU A 151 2.12 -2.47 -10.40
CA LEU A 151 1.85 -2.30 -8.98
C LEU A 151 1.90 -3.63 -8.21
N GLU A 152 1.30 -4.68 -8.76
CA GLU A 152 1.37 -6.04 -8.20
C GLU A 152 2.83 -6.50 -8.08
N PHE A 153 3.62 -6.30 -9.14
CA PHE A 153 5.03 -6.66 -9.13
C PHE A 153 5.84 -5.87 -8.10
N LEU A 154 5.59 -4.56 -7.96
CA LEU A 154 6.29 -3.74 -6.98
C LEU A 154 5.99 -4.20 -5.55
N GLN A 155 4.75 -4.61 -5.26
CA GLN A 155 4.40 -5.22 -3.97
C GLN A 155 5.20 -6.51 -3.72
N GLN A 156 5.31 -7.38 -4.73
CA GLN A 156 6.10 -8.62 -4.64
C GLN A 156 7.61 -8.33 -4.48
N ALA A 157 8.14 -7.34 -5.21
CA ALA A 157 9.56 -6.99 -5.20
C ALA A 157 10.07 -6.52 -3.83
N ARG A 158 9.18 -6.05 -2.94
CA ARG A 158 9.51 -5.73 -1.54
C ARG A 158 10.03 -6.92 -0.75
N PHE A 159 9.75 -8.15 -1.18
CA PHE A 159 10.17 -9.38 -0.51
C PHE A 159 11.35 -10.09 -1.19
N HIS A 160 11.87 -9.52 -2.28
CA HIS A 160 12.94 -10.14 -3.07
C HIS A 160 14.21 -9.28 -3.09
N ASP A 161 15.32 -9.85 -3.57
CA ASP A 161 16.51 -9.06 -3.89
C ASP A 161 16.15 -8.07 -5.00
N VAL A 162 16.46 -6.79 -4.78
CA VAL A 162 16.13 -5.72 -5.72
C VAL A 162 17.12 -5.66 -6.88
N GLU A 163 18.31 -6.23 -6.71
CA GLU A 163 19.42 -6.17 -7.66
C GLU A 163 19.03 -6.49 -9.12
N PRO A 164 18.19 -7.52 -9.40
CA PRO A 164 17.78 -7.84 -10.77
C PRO A 164 16.93 -6.75 -11.45
N TYR A 165 16.32 -5.86 -10.68
CA TYR A 165 15.35 -4.87 -11.15
C TYR A 165 15.88 -3.44 -11.17
N ILE A 166 17.05 -3.18 -10.55
CA ILE A 166 17.60 -1.83 -10.44
C ILE A 166 17.71 -1.15 -11.80
N LEU A 167 18.20 -1.86 -12.83
CA LEU A 167 18.35 -1.28 -14.17
C LEU A 167 17.01 -0.97 -14.85
N PRO A 168 16.04 -1.90 -14.93
CA PRO A 168 14.69 -1.59 -15.39
C PRO A 168 14.02 -0.44 -14.63
N PHE A 169 14.13 -0.42 -13.32
CA PHE A 169 13.58 0.64 -12.48
C PHE A 169 14.23 1.99 -12.75
N LYS A 170 15.56 2.06 -12.90
CA LYS A 170 16.25 3.28 -13.32
C LYS A 170 15.78 3.79 -14.68
N ALA A 171 15.58 2.89 -15.65
CA ALA A 171 15.05 3.26 -16.96
C ALA A 171 13.63 3.81 -16.85
N PHE A 172 12.77 3.15 -16.06
CA PHE A 172 11.40 3.60 -15.82
C PHE A 172 11.32 4.96 -15.13
N LEU A 173 12.17 5.20 -14.11
CA LEU A 173 12.25 6.48 -13.39
C LEU A 173 12.71 7.63 -14.29
N ALA A 174 13.61 7.36 -15.23
CA ALA A 174 14.19 8.37 -16.12
C ALA A 174 13.33 8.73 -17.34
N ASP A 175 12.34 7.89 -17.69
CA ASP A 175 11.40 8.17 -18.76
C ASP A 175 10.32 9.16 -18.30
N ALA A 176 10.18 10.31 -18.95
CA ALA A 176 9.19 11.32 -18.55
C ALA A 176 7.73 10.91 -18.81
N THR A 177 7.49 9.89 -19.64
CA THR A 177 6.15 9.48 -20.11
C THR A 177 5.48 8.43 -19.23
N THR A 178 6.26 7.73 -18.40
CA THR A 178 5.75 6.68 -17.50
C THR A 178 5.09 7.25 -16.25
N SER A 179 4.23 6.45 -15.59
CA SER A 179 3.39 6.89 -14.47
C SER A 179 4.20 7.45 -13.28
N PRO A 180 3.97 8.71 -12.85
CA PRO A 180 4.52 9.35 -11.65
C PRO A 180 4.21 8.57 -10.37
N PHE A 181 3.02 7.98 -10.28
CA PHE A 181 2.64 7.17 -9.13
C PHE A 181 3.50 5.91 -9.04
N VAL A 182 3.64 5.17 -10.15
CA VAL A 182 4.50 3.98 -10.22
C VAL A 182 5.96 4.36 -9.95
N LYS A 183 6.42 5.53 -10.41
CA LYS A 183 7.76 6.05 -10.08
C LYS A 183 7.95 6.27 -8.59
N SER A 184 6.96 6.84 -7.88
CA SER A 184 7.04 7.01 -6.43
C SER A 184 7.16 5.66 -5.73
N MET A 185 6.35 4.67 -6.13
CA MET A 185 6.40 3.31 -5.59
C MET A 185 7.76 2.64 -5.84
N ILE A 186 8.33 2.79 -7.05
CA ILE A 186 9.67 2.30 -7.36
C ILE A 186 10.70 2.98 -6.46
N PHE A 187 10.62 4.30 -6.31
CA PHE A 187 11.59 5.04 -5.52
C PHE A 187 11.55 4.64 -4.04
N GLU A 188 10.35 4.53 -3.47
CA GLU A 188 10.14 4.02 -2.11
C GLU A 188 10.69 2.61 -1.94
N LEU A 189 10.42 1.69 -2.88
CA LEU A 189 10.99 0.34 -2.86
C LEU A 189 12.53 0.36 -2.89
N LEU A 190 13.15 1.19 -3.75
CA LEU A 190 14.61 1.33 -3.79
C LEU A 190 15.17 1.87 -2.46
N GLN A 191 14.46 2.80 -1.82
CA GLN A 191 14.81 3.33 -0.51
C GLN A 191 14.68 2.29 0.60
N GLU A 192 13.57 1.53 0.66
CA GLU A 192 13.35 0.43 1.60
C GLU A 192 14.46 -0.62 1.51
N LYS A 193 14.87 -0.92 0.26
CA LYS A 193 15.97 -1.84 -0.05
C LYS A 193 17.36 -1.23 0.15
N ARG A 194 17.43 0.02 0.59
CA ARG A 194 18.66 0.78 0.87
C ARG A 194 19.62 0.80 -0.31
N VAL A 195 19.08 0.96 -1.51
CA VAL A 195 19.88 1.05 -2.74
C VAL A 195 20.73 2.33 -2.70
N ASP A 196 22.04 2.17 -2.55
CA ASP A 196 23.01 3.25 -2.51
C ASP A 196 23.56 3.52 -3.92
N ALA A 197 22.71 4.09 -4.78
CA ALA A 197 23.09 4.46 -6.13
C ALA A 197 22.30 5.67 -6.62
N MET A 198 22.93 6.50 -7.45
CA MET A 198 22.23 7.61 -8.10
C MET A 198 21.20 7.07 -9.12
N VAL A 199 19.99 7.62 -9.06
CA VAL A 199 18.87 7.37 -9.97
C VAL A 199 18.40 8.70 -10.55
N VAL A 200 18.19 8.77 -11.86
CA VAL A 200 17.56 9.92 -12.51
C VAL A 200 16.05 9.73 -12.42
N VAL A 201 15.34 10.74 -11.95
CA VAL A 201 13.88 10.70 -11.82
C VAL A 201 13.29 11.86 -12.62
N ARG A 202 12.38 11.56 -13.54
CA ARG A 202 11.65 12.54 -14.34
C ARG A 202 10.16 12.35 -14.22
N LYS A 203 9.43 13.31 -13.63
CA LYS A 203 7.97 13.25 -13.53
C LYS A 203 7.37 14.60 -13.18
N ALA A 204 6.10 14.79 -13.53
CA ALA A 204 5.35 16.01 -13.22
C ALA A 204 6.06 17.32 -13.65
N GLY A 205 6.80 17.26 -14.77
CA GLY A 205 7.60 18.38 -15.28
C GLY A 205 8.89 18.66 -14.51
N MET A 206 9.27 17.80 -13.56
CA MET A 206 10.49 17.88 -12.77
C MET A 206 11.51 16.84 -13.23
N ASP A 207 12.81 17.17 -13.13
CA ASP A 207 13.95 16.32 -13.49
C ASP A 207 15.09 16.57 -12.50
N ASP A 208 15.50 15.54 -11.77
CA ASP A 208 16.65 15.60 -10.87
C ASP A 208 17.21 14.18 -10.61
N MET A 209 18.34 14.12 -9.91
CA MET A 209 19.06 12.89 -9.60
C MET A 209 19.16 12.67 -8.09
N PHE A 210 18.66 11.53 -7.64
CA PHE A 210 18.54 11.21 -6.22
C PHE A 210 19.32 9.95 -5.86
N ASN A 211 19.68 9.82 -4.58
CA ASN A 211 20.16 8.55 -4.02
C ASN A 211 19.11 8.04 -3.03
N PRO A 212 18.38 6.94 -3.34
CA PRO A 212 17.30 6.44 -2.49
C PRO A 212 17.72 6.19 -1.03
N SER A 213 18.97 5.78 -0.80
CA SER A 213 19.50 5.53 0.55
C SER A 213 19.79 6.80 1.37
N LYS A 214 19.79 8.00 0.74
CA LYS A 214 20.13 9.28 1.39
C LYS A 214 18.94 10.21 1.56
N ILE A 215 17.82 9.92 0.89
CA ILE A 215 16.59 10.69 1.02
C ILE A 215 15.84 10.20 2.27
N PRO A 216 15.29 11.10 3.11
CA PRO A 216 14.37 10.71 4.20
C PRO A 216 13.12 10.04 3.66
N MET A 217 12.51 9.12 4.42
CA MET A 217 11.18 8.62 4.04
C MET A 217 10.15 9.75 4.17
N LEU A 218 9.10 9.75 3.34
CA LEU A 218 8.02 10.75 3.43
C LEU A 218 7.43 10.86 4.84
N SER A 219 7.30 9.72 5.54
CA SER A 219 6.79 9.66 6.92
C SER A 219 7.73 10.28 7.96
N GLN A 220 8.97 10.60 7.57
CA GLN A 220 10.02 11.18 8.40
C GLN A 220 10.44 12.57 7.91
N ASP A 221 9.70 13.16 6.96
CA ASP A 221 9.99 14.47 6.42
C ASP A 221 9.46 15.58 7.34
N ASP A 222 10.38 16.39 7.88
CA ASP A 222 10.06 17.44 8.85
C ASP A 222 9.16 18.53 8.27
N PHE A 223 9.31 18.85 6.97
CA PHE A 223 8.48 19.85 6.30
C PHE A 223 7.04 19.35 6.19
N THR A 224 6.84 18.09 5.79
CA THR A 224 5.54 17.44 5.69
C THR A 224 4.81 17.45 7.04
N ALA A 225 5.50 17.06 8.12
CA ALA A 225 4.93 17.08 9.45
C ALA A 225 4.51 18.49 9.88
N GLN A 226 5.37 19.50 9.65
CA GLN A 226 5.06 20.89 9.98
C GLN A 226 3.89 21.46 9.19
N LEU A 227 3.75 21.10 7.90
CA LEU A 227 2.65 21.54 7.06
C LEU A 227 1.32 20.94 7.55
N SER A 228 1.28 19.63 7.83
CA SER A 228 0.10 18.97 8.40
C SER A 228 -0.30 19.56 9.75
N ASP A 229 0.66 19.87 10.62
CA ASP A 229 0.43 20.54 11.90
C ASP A 229 -0.17 21.95 11.72
N ALA A 230 0.38 22.74 10.79
CA ALA A 230 -0.10 24.09 10.52
C ALA A 230 -1.56 24.09 10.03
N LEU A 231 -1.90 23.16 9.15
CA LEU A 231 -3.27 22.97 8.66
C LEU A 231 -4.21 22.48 9.76
N THR A 232 -3.77 21.52 10.56
CA THR A 232 -4.54 20.99 11.69
C THR A 232 -4.91 22.09 12.67
N ARG A 233 -3.93 22.87 13.15
CA ARG A 233 -4.17 24.00 14.06
C ARG A 233 -5.13 25.03 13.51
N ARG A 234 -5.19 25.19 12.17
CA ARG A 234 -6.07 26.17 11.52
C ARG A 234 -7.53 25.71 11.45
N PHE A 235 -7.76 24.42 11.26
CA PHE A 235 -9.09 23.90 10.88
C PHE A 235 -9.70 22.85 11.81
N GLU A 236 -8.92 22.24 12.73
CA GLU A 236 -9.39 21.11 13.56
C GLU A 236 -10.66 21.43 14.38
N HIS A 237 -10.86 22.68 14.76
CA HIS A 237 -12.03 23.11 15.52
C HIS A 237 -13.06 23.88 14.68
N SER A 238 -12.62 24.54 13.61
CA SER A 238 -13.47 25.43 12.81
C SER A 238 -14.15 24.69 11.65
N ASN A 239 -13.45 23.77 11.00
CA ASN A 239 -13.96 23.01 9.86
C ASN A 239 -13.23 21.66 9.68
N PRO A 240 -13.54 20.64 10.52
CA PRO A 240 -12.86 19.35 10.50
C PRO A 240 -12.95 18.61 9.17
N SER A 241 -14.10 18.66 8.49
CA SER A 241 -14.28 17.99 7.18
C SER A 241 -13.46 18.65 6.06
N PHE A 242 -13.22 19.96 6.14
CA PHE A 242 -12.31 20.66 5.24
C PHE A 242 -10.87 20.26 5.51
N LEU A 243 -10.48 20.16 6.79
CA LEU A 243 -9.15 19.69 7.18
C LEU A 243 -8.86 18.28 6.65
N GLU A 244 -9.77 17.33 6.86
CA GLU A 244 -9.59 15.94 6.40
C GLU A 244 -9.32 15.87 4.90
N GLN A 245 -10.10 16.58 4.09
CA GLN A 245 -9.91 16.63 2.65
C GLN A 245 -8.58 17.27 2.26
N LEU A 246 -8.23 18.37 2.91
CA LEU A 246 -7.01 19.10 2.62
C LEU A 246 -5.77 18.25 2.95
N LEU A 247 -5.76 17.53 4.08
CA LEU A 247 -4.68 16.61 4.44
C LEU A 247 -4.52 15.46 3.44
N VAL A 248 -5.64 14.88 2.96
CA VAL A 248 -5.61 13.83 1.93
C VAL A 248 -4.99 14.35 0.63
N ILE A 249 -5.42 15.52 0.15
CA ILE A 249 -4.91 16.13 -1.08
C ILE A 249 -3.41 16.43 -0.95
N VAL A 250 -2.99 17.04 0.16
CA VAL A 250 -1.57 17.33 0.43
C VAL A 250 -0.74 16.03 0.43
N GLN A 251 -1.23 14.98 1.08
CA GLN A 251 -0.54 13.69 1.14
C GLN A 251 -0.41 13.05 -0.26
N GLN A 252 -1.47 13.13 -1.08
CA GLN A 252 -1.44 12.63 -2.45
C GLN A 252 -0.44 13.40 -3.32
N HIS A 253 -0.41 14.73 -3.21
CA HIS A 253 0.57 15.55 -3.91
C HIS A 253 2.00 15.29 -3.44
N LEU A 254 2.25 15.15 -2.15
CA LEU A 254 3.56 14.76 -1.63
C LEU A 254 4.01 13.42 -2.21
N PHE A 255 3.12 12.43 -2.22
CA PHE A 255 3.43 11.12 -2.76
C PHE A 255 3.68 11.16 -4.27
N ILE A 256 2.86 11.86 -5.07
CA ILE A 256 3.04 11.93 -6.52
C ILE A 256 4.35 12.62 -6.90
N MET A 257 4.84 13.53 -6.06
CA MET A 257 6.10 14.24 -6.25
C MET A 257 7.31 13.48 -5.74
N TYR A 258 7.17 12.57 -4.78
CA TYR A 258 8.30 11.90 -4.12
C TYR A 258 9.31 11.26 -5.09
N PRO A 259 10.62 11.60 -5.06
CA PRO A 259 11.38 12.24 -3.97
C PRO A 259 11.60 13.75 -4.08
N PHE A 260 10.88 14.45 -4.97
CA PHE A 260 11.00 15.91 -5.07
C PHE A 260 10.40 16.60 -3.85
N ALA A 261 11.01 17.71 -3.46
CA ALA A 261 10.50 18.60 -2.42
C ALA A 261 9.68 19.75 -3.03
N PHE A 262 8.90 20.43 -2.19
CA PHE A 262 8.25 21.67 -2.60
C PHE A 262 9.29 22.74 -3.00
N PRO A 263 8.97 23.64 -3.94
CA PRO A 263 9.86 24.74 -4.34
C PRO A 263 10.30 25.68 -3.20
N SER A 264 9.57 25.69 -2.09
CA SER A 264 9.82 26.51 -0.91
C SER A 264 9.54 25.71 0.35
N GLU A 265 10.30 25.95 1.43
CA GLU A 265 10.06 25.38 2.76
C GLU A 265 9.16 26.27 3.64
N ASP A 266 8.53 27.30 3.06
CA ASP A 266 7.64 28.20 3.79
C ASP A 266 6.28 27.54 4.10
N ILE A 267 6.15 27.07 5.33
CA ILE A 267 4.93 26.43 5.84
C ILE A 267 3.71 27.35 5.77
N THR A 268 3.88 28.65 6.00
CA THR A 268 2.76 29.60 5.99
C THR A 268 2.25 29.81 4.57
N LEU A 269 3.16 29.89 3.59
CA LEU A 269 2.82 29.96 2.17
C LEU A 269 2.00 28.74 1.74
N TRP A 270 2.48 27.52 2.00
CA TRP A 270 1.78 26.31 1.55
C TRP A 270 0.47 26.06 2.28
N SER A 271 0.43 26.34 3.60
CA SER A 271 -0.82 26.28 4.37
C SER A 271 -1.87 27.22 3.77
N GLU A 272 -1.50 28.45 3.42
CA GLU A 272 -2.38 29.42 2.79
C GLU A 272 -2.79 29.00 1.37
N ALA A 273 -1.83 28.56 0.56
CA ALA A 273 -2.07 28.17 -0.83
C ALA A 273 -3.05 27.00 -0.96
N TYR A 274 -2.85 25.91 -0.20
CA TYR A 274 -3.78 24.77 -0.21
C TYR A 274 -5.16 25.16 0.30
N SER A 275 -5.23 25.95 1.37
CA SER A 275 -6.50 26.39 1.95
C SER A 275 -7.29 27.27 0.98
N LYS A 276 -6.61 28.22 0.32
CA LYS A 276 -7.20 29.08 -0.70
C LYS A 276 -7.68 28.28 -1.90
N TRP A 277 -6.83 27.40 -2.43
CA TRP A 277 -7.15 26.59 -3.60
C TRP A 277 -8.38 25.71 -3.36
N LEU A 278 -8.43 24.96 -2.24
CA LEU A 278 -9.59 24.11 -1.94
C LEU A 278 -10.87 24.92 -1.69
N SER A 279 -10.76 26.09 -1.04
CA SER A 279 -11.91 26.98 -0.83
C SER A 279 -12.47 27.51 -2.15
N GLN A 280 -11.61 27.85 -3.11
CA GLN A 280 -12.01 28.28 -4.44
C GLN A 280 -12.69 27.16 -5.24
N LEU A 281 -12.24 25.91 -5.09
CA LEU A 281 -12.93 24.75 -5.69
C LEU A 281 -14.37 24.61 -5.18
N TYR A 282 -14.65 24.99 -3.94
CA TYR A 282 -16.00 25.02 -3.39
C TYR A 282 -16.78 26.29 -3.72
N GLY A 283 -16.18 27.24 -4.46
CA GLY A 283 -16.81 28.52 -4.78
C GLY A 283 -16.89 29.49 -3.61
N ASN A 284 -16.09 29.29 -2.56
CA ASN A 284 -16.06 30.16 -1.38
C ASN A 284 -15.09 31.33 -1.59
N GLU A 285 -15.43 32.49 -1.02
CA GLU A 285 -14.50 33.62 -0.92
C GLU A 285 -13.39 33.30 0.08
N TRP A 286 -12.15 33.65 -0.29
CA TRP A 286 -10.98 33.46 0.55
C TRP A 286 -10.30 34.81 0.79
N GLN A 287 -10.07 35.15 2.06
CA GLN A 287 -9.32 36.34 2.43
C GLN A 287 -7.85 35.98 2.55
N ASP A 288 -7.04 36.53 1.64
CA ASP A 288 -5.60 36.28 1.61
C ASP A 288 -4.93 36.72 2.92
N ASN A 289 -4.08 35.85 3.46
CA ASN A 289 -3.20 36.20 4.55
C ASN A 289 -2.20 37.28 4.10
N THR A 290 -2.24 38.45 4.76
CA THR A 290 -1.36 39.60 4.45
C THR A 290 0.11 39.34 4.70
N ASP A 291 0.44 38.31 5.48
CA ASP A 291 1.81 37.92 5.79
C ASP A 291 2.47 37.10 4.68
N VAL A 292 1.68 36.63 3.69
CA VAL A 292 2.16 35.86 2.54
C VAL A 292 2.34 36.79 1.34
N ASN A 293 3.48 36.68 0.66
CA ASN A 293 3.71 37.44 -0.57
C ASN A 293 2.69 37.01 -1.66
N PRO A 294 1.91 37.94 -2.26
CA PRO A 294 0.89 37.59 -3.25
C PRO A 294 1.43 36.88 -4.50
N GLU A 295 2.63 37.24 -4.96
CA GLU A 295 3.24 36.61 -6.14
C GLU A 295 3.62 35.15 -5.83
N GLN A 296 4.22 34.91 -4.66
CA GLN A 296 4.54 33.55 -4.20
C GLN A 296 3.28 32.70 -4.00
N LEU A 297 2.20 33.29 -3.48
CA LEU A 297 0.92 32.60 -3.31
C LEU A 297 0.35 32.16 -4.66
N ILE A 298 0.42 33.01 -5.69
CA ILE A 298 -0.02 32.65 -7.04
C ILE A 298 0.82 31.50 -7.60
N GLU A 299 2.15 31.56 -7.47
CA GLU A 299 3.04 30.50 -7.94
C GLU A 299 2.79 29.16 -7.21
N ALA A 300 2.56 29.21 -5.90
CA ALA A 300 2.22 28.04 -5.09
C ALA A 300 0.87 27.43 -5.51
N MET A 301 -0.14 28.24 -5.78
CA MET A 301 -1.43 27.76 -6.28
C MET A 301 -1.31 27.12 -7.67
N GLN A 302 -0.56 27.74 -8.59
CA GLN A 302 -0.28 27.15 -9.90
C GLN A 302 0.50 25.83 -9.79
N PHE A 303 1.37 25.70 -8.79
CA PHE A 303 2.03 24.45 -8.49
C PHE A 303 1.03 23.37 -8.04
N ILE A 304 0.12 23.69 -7.11
CA ILE A 304 -0.94 22.78 -6.65
C ILE A 304 -1.82 22.33 -7.82
N GLU A 305 -2.28 23.26 -8.67
CA GLU A 305 -3.09 22.93 -9.86
C GLU A 305 -2.37 21.98 -10.81
N ARG A 306 -1.06 22.15 -11.01
CA ARG A 306 -0.27 21.22 -11.83
C ARG A 306 -0.21 19.84 -11.20
N MET A 307 -0.05 19.73 -9.88
CA MET A 307 -0.03 18.43 -9.20
C MET A 307 -1.38 17.73 -9.27
N GLU A 308 -2.48 18.47 -9.11
CA GLU A 308 -3.83 17.93 -9.25
C GLU A 308 -4.08 17.42 -10.69
N GLN A 309 -3.69 18.20 -11.70
CA GLN A 309 -3.79 17.77 -13.10
C GLN A 309 -2.97 16.50 -13.39
N VAL A 310 -1.75 16.43 -12.85
CA VAL A 310 -0.92 15.23 -12.93
C VAL A 310 -1.69 14.07 -12.31
N GLN A 311 -2.19 14.20 -11.08
CA GLN A 311 -2.92 13.15 -10.37
C GLN A 311 -4.16 12.65 -11.14
N GLN A 312 -5.00 13.56 -11.65
CA GLN A 312 -6.23 13.21 -12.38
C GLN A 312 -5.94 12.42 -13.66
N ASN A 313 -4.87 12.76 -14.37
CA ASN A 313 -4.46 12.06 -15.60
C ASN A 313 -3.98 10.61 -15.35
N TYR A 314 -3.76 10.21 -14.10
CA TYR A 314 -3.37 8.83 -13.74
C TYR A 314 -4.48 8.03 -13.05
N LEU A 315 -5.59 8.67 -12.68
CA LEU A 315 -6.79 8.01 -12.16
C LEU A 315 -7.83 7.71 -13.27
N LEU A 316 -7.56 8.13 -14.50
CA LEU A 316 -8.33 7.90 -15.73
C LEU A 316 -7.59 6.95 -16.67
#